data_AF-A0AAT9QPH5-F1
#
_entry.id   AF-A0AAT9QPH5-F1
#
_cell.length_a   1.000
_cell.length_b   1.000
_cell.length_c   1.000
_cell.angle_alpha   90.00
_cell.angle_beta   90.00
_cell.angle_gamma   90.00
#
_symmetry.space_group_name_H-M   'P 1'
#
loop_
_entity.id
_entity.type
_entity.pdbx_description
1 polymer ?
#
loop_
_entity_poly.entity_id
_entity_poly.type
_entity_poly.pdbx_seq_one_letter_code
_entity_poly.pdbx_strand_id
1 'polypeptide(L)'
;MGLLPASLDALEALIRERYADTRAINAARHSTFVQVAVWYVGEIARRVNNGAAWHYLPADPAALPGAPGSPQSVWTRTPRVAQGAEVETPCMFPLNALRALLVEPDEDDDEEMAAEWGGPLRDALILKA
;
A
#
# COMPACT_ATOMS: atom_id res chain seq x y z
N MET A 1 -12.33 10.64 -18.71
CA MET A 1 -10.96 10.46 -19.23
C MET A 1 -10.01 10.72 -18.06
N GLY A 2 -9.45 9.65 -17.48
CA GLY A 2 -8.88 9.63 -16.13
C GLY A 2 -7.57 10.41 -16.02
N LEU A 3 -7.56 11.43 -15.16
CA LEU A 3 -6.39 12.22 -14.80
C LEU A 3 -5.65 11.54 -13.64
N LEU A 4 -5.05 10.37 -13.88
CA LEU A 4 -3.99 9.92 -13.01
C LEU A 4 -2.67 10.44 -13.61
N PRO A 5 -1.87 11.21 -12.85
CA PRO A 5 -0.78 11.97 -13.43
C PRO A 5 0.34 11.04 -13.91
N ALA A 6 1.00 11.38 -15.03
CA ALA A 6 2.12 10.64 -15.64
C ALA A 6 3.27 10.32 -14.66
N SER A 7 3.30 11.02 -13.53
CA SER A 7 4.19 10.75 -12.40
C SER A 7 3.94 9.42 -11.69
N LEU A 8 2.74 8.82 -11.79
CA LEU A 8 2.49 7.46 -11.28
C LEU A 8 3.17 6.40 -12.14
N ASP A 9 3.08 6.52 -13.47
CA ASP A 9 3.78 5.61 -14.39
C ASP A 9 5.31 5.73 -14.20
N ALA A 10 5.81 6.96 -13.99
CA ALA A 10 7.22 7.19 -13.68
C ALA A 10 7.62 6.57 -12.33
N LEU A 11 6.79 6.68 -11.29
CA LEU A 11 7.04 6.05 -10.00
C LEU A 11 7.04 4.52 -10.12
N GLU A 12 6.11 3.95 -10.88
CA GLU A 12 6.06 2.51 -11.14
C GLU A 12 7.36 2.03 -11.80
N ALA A 13 7.83 2.73 -12.85
CA ALA A 13 9.09 2.40 -13.50
C ALA A 13 10.28 2.45 -12.53
N LEU A 14 10.35 3.50 -11.69
CA LEU A 14 11.42 3.63 -10.68
C LEU A 14 11.38 2.52 -9.62
N ILE A 15 10.19 2.07 -9.23
CA ILE A 15 10.05 0.97 -8.26
C ILE A 15 10.56 -0.34 -8.87
N ARG A 16 10.15 -0.65 -10.11
CA ARG A 16 10.60 -1.85 -10.84
C ARG A 16 12.10 -1.85 -11.15
N GLU A 17 12.67 -0.67 -11.42
CA GLU A 17 14.11 -0.53 -11.65
C GLU A 17 14.92 -0.75 -10.35
N ARG A 18 14.40 -0.26 -9.22
CA ARG A 18 15.15 -0.20 -7.96
C ARG A 18 15.07 -1.48 -7.12
N TYR A 19 14.00 -2.25 -7.28
CA TYR A 19 13.73 -3.41 -6.44
C TYR A 19 13.42 -4.63 -7.30
N ALA A 20 14.14 -5.72 -7.05
CA ALA A 20 13.96 -6.97 -7.79
C ALA A 20 12.66 -7.69 -7.42
N ASP A 21 12.27 -7.63 -6.15
CA ASP A 21 11.13 -8.39 -5.61
C ASP A 21 10.49 -7.70 -4.39
N THR A 22 9.41 -8.30 -3.88
CA THR A 22 8.71 -7.85 -2.69
C THR A 22 9.59 -7.86 -1.43
N ARG A 23 10.55 -8.78 -1.32
CA ARG A 23 11.48 -8.89 -0.18
C ARG A 23 12.43 -7.69 -0.15
N ALA A 24 12.92 -7.24 -1.29
CA ALA A 24 13.82 -6.10 -1.43
C ALA A 24 13.14 -4.78 -1.02
N ILE A 25 11.93 -4.52 -1.49
CA ILE A 25 11.18 -3.31 -1.09
C ILE A 25 10.77 -3.38 0.40
N ASN A 26 10.50 -4.58 0.93
CA ASN A 26 10.21 -4.78 2.35
C ASN A 26 11.40 -4.47 3.26
N ALA A 27 12.60 -4.92 2.89
CA ALA A 27 13.82 -4.56 3.59
C ALA A 27 14.07 -3.03 3.56
N ALA A 28 13.71 -2.39 2.45
CA ALA A 28 13.83 -0.95 2.26
C ALA A 28 12.63 -0.13 2.77
N ARG A 29 11.65 -0.73 3.47
CA ARG A 29 10.36 -0.07 3.81
C ARG A 29 10.51 1.24 4.57
N HIS A 30 11.58 1.39 5.35
CA HIS A 30 11.87 2.59 6.15
C HIS A 30 12.86 3.54 5.48
N SER A 31 13.33 3.22 4.27
CA SER A 31 14.17 4.12 3.48
C SER A 31 13.40 5.36 3.05
N THR A 32 14.10 6.48 2.91
CA THR A 32 13.50 7.75 2.46
C THR A 32 12.74 7.58 1.15
N PHE A 33 13.26 6.82 0.19
CA PHE A 33 12.60 6.59 -1.09
C PHE A 33 11.24 5.90 -0.93
N VAL A 34 11.19 4.78 -0.20
CA VAL A 34 9.93 4.05 0.01
C VAL A 34 8.94 4.87 0.82
N GLN A 35 9.39 5.59 1.84
CA GLN A 35 8.52 6.46 2.64
C GLN A 35 7.88 7.58 1.81
N VAL A 36 8.66 8.23 0.92
CA VAL A 36 8.14 9.25 0.02
C VAL A 36 7.17 8.65 -1.01
N ALA A 37 7.49 7.47 -1.56
CA ALA A 37 6.61 6.77 -2.49
C ALA A 37 5.27 6.38 -1.83
N VAL A 38 5.31 5.86 -0.60
CA VAL A 38 4.12 5.54 0.22
C VAL A 38 3.26 6.77 0.45
N TRP A 39 3.87 7.88 0.84
CA TRP A 39 3.15 9.14 1.05
C TRP A 39 2.53 9.65 -0.24
N TYR A 40 3.27 9.62 -1.34
CA TYR A 40 2.83 10.10 -2.64
C TYR A 40 1.62 9.32 -3.17
N VAL A 41 1.71 7.99 -3.19
CA VAL A 41 0.62 7.11 -3.64
C VAL A 41 -0.61 7.30 -2.76
N GLY A 42 -0.44 7.37 -1.44
CA GLY A 42 -1.57 7.58 -0.53
C GLY A 42 -2.20 8.97 -0.66
N GLU A 43 -1.42 10.02 -0.91
CA GLU A 43 -1.98 11.35 -1.16
C GLU A 43 -2.81 11.41 -2.44
N ILE A 44 -2.39 10.71 -3.50
CA ILE A 44 -3.20 10.61 -4.70
C ILE A 44 -4.51 9.90 -4.40
N ALA A 45 -4.44 8.73 -3.75
CA ALA A 45 -5.64 7.99 -3.40
C ALA A 45 -6.60 8.80 -2.52
N ARG A 46 -6.09 9.52 -1.52
CA ARG A 46 -6.89 10.40 -0.68
C ARG A 46 -7.60 11.49 -1.48
N ARG A 47 -6.98 12.00 -2.55
CA ARG A 47 -7.55 13.06 -3.40
C ARG A 47 -8.56 12.55 -4.40
N VAL A 48 -8.35 11.36 -4.96
CA VAL A 48 -9.28 10.77 -5.95
C VAL A 48 -10.51 10.14 -5.29
N ASN A 49 -10.42 9.76 -4.02
CA ASN A 49 -11.56 9.26 -3.24
C ASN A 49 -12.09 10.36 -2.30
N ASN A 50 -13.21 10.98 -2.66
CA ASN A 50 -13.84 11.99 -1.80
C ASN A 50 -14.19 11.38 -0.42
N GLY A 51 -13.85 12.08 0.66
CA GLY A 51 -14.07 11.62 2.03
C GLY A 51 -13.02 10.63 2.56
N ALA A 52 -12.01 10.26 1.77
CA ALA A 52 -10.93 9.41 2.24
C ALA A 52 -9.94 10.18 3.14
N ALA A 53 -9.43 9.49 4.16
CA ALA A 53 -8.49 10.04 5.14
C ALA A 53 -7.32 9.09 5.40
N TRP A 54 -6.23 9.66 5.92
CA TRP A 54 -5.09 8.88 6.39
C TRP A 54 -5.36 8.29 7.76
N HIS A 55 -4.98 7.03 7.94
CA HIS A 55 -4.99 6.33 9.22
C HIS A 55 -3.63 5.71 9.51
N TYR A 56 -3.29 5.69 10.79
CA TYR A 56 -2.08 5.07 11.28
C TYR A 56 -2.34 4.48 12.66
N LEU A 57 -2.08 3.18 12.81
CA LEU A 57 -2.16 2.50 14.09
C LEU A 57 -0.75 2.36 14.68
N PRO A 58 -0.40 3.09 15.76
CA PRO A 58 0.88 2.89 16.43
C PRO A 58 0.94 1.49 17.06
N ALA A 59 2.16 1.02 17.32
CA ALA A 59 2.31 -0.23 18.06
C ALA A 59 2.02 0.00 19.54
N ASP A 60 1.22 -0.89 20.12
CA ASP A 60 0.97 -1.01 21.54
C ASP A 60 1.79 -2.19 22.09
N PRO A 61 2.75 -1.97 22.99
CA PRO A 61 3.54 -3.06 23.58
C PRO A 61 2.71 -4.01 24.44
N ALA A 62 1.50 -3.63 24.87
CA ALA A 62 0.58 -4.47 25.63
C ALA A 62 -0.37 -5.29 24.73
N ALA A 63 -0.40 -5.04 23.42
CA ALA A 63 -1.27 -5.76 22.51
C ALA A 63 -0.85 -7.23 22.38
N LEU A 64 -1.85 -8.12 22.40
CA LEU A 64 -1.64 -9.54 22.15
C LEU A 64 -1.06 -9.77 20.73
N PRO A 65 -0.25 -10.81 20.53
CA PRO A 65 0.21 -11.22 19.20
C PRO A 65 -0.94 -11.27 18.18
N GLY A 66 -0.78 -10.57 17.05
CA GLY A 66 -1.78 -10.51 15.96
C GLY A 66 -2.94 -9.53 16.16
N ALA A 67 -3.18 -9.02 17.38
CA ALA A 67 -4.22 -8.02 17.64
C ALA A 67 -3.88 -6.65 17.00
N PRO A 68 -4.86 -5.77 16.73
CA PRO A 68 -4.60 -4.39 16.36
C PRO A 68 -3.65 -3.73 17.38
N GLY A 69 -2.58 -3.09 16.89
CA GLY A 69 -1.53 -2.50 17.74
C GLY A 69 -0.36 -3.46 18.02
N SER A 70 -0.52 -4.76 17.76
CA SER A 70 0.57 -5.73 17.87
C SER A 70 1.62 -5.52 16.78
N PRO A 71 2.93 -5.59 17.07
CA PRO A 71 3.98 -5.55 16.05
C PRO A 71 3.88 -6.66 14.98
N GLN A 72 3.14 -7.73 15.27
CA GLN A 72 2.89 -8.84 14.34
C GLN A 72 1.67 -8.61 13.44
N SER A 73 0.85 -7.61 13.74
CA SER A 73 -0.32 -7.28 12.92
C SER A 73 0.08 -6.45 11.70
N VAL A 74 -0.44 -6.81 10.53
CA VAL A 74 -0.22 -6.09 9.27
C VAL A 74 -0.75 -4.65 9.30
N TRP A 75 -1.72 -4.37 10.18
CA TRP A 75 -2.33 -3.06 10.40
C TRP A 75 -1.44 -2.13 11.23
N THR A 76 -0.51 -2.67 12.01
CA THR A 76 0.30 -1.91 12.96
C THR A 76 1.51 -1.28 12.26
N ARG A 77 1.73 0.01 12.53
CA ARG A 77 2.80 0.83 11.92
C ARG A 77 2.78 0.82 10.39
N THR A 78 1.60 0.62 9.80
CA THR A 78 1.40 0.66 8.35
C THR A 78 0.42 1.78 8.05
N PRO A 79 0.86 2.87 7.39
CA PRO A 79 -0.06 3.91 6.93
C PRO A 79 -1.08 3.32 5.96
N ARG A 80 -2.35 3.71 6.10
CA ARG A 80 -3.44 3.35 5.19
C ARG A 80 -4.29 4.57 4.84
N VAL A 81 -4.97 4.52 3.72
CA VAL A 81 -6.00 5.49 3.31
C VAL A 81 -7.33 4.77 3.28
N ALA A 82 -8.32 5.26 4.02
CA ALA A 82 -9.62 4.61 4.17
C ALA A 82 -10.78 5.58 3.96
N GLN A 83 -11.93 5.04 3.54
CA GLN A 83 -13.21 5.75 3.46
C GLN A 83 -13.79 5.95 4.88
N GLY A 84 -13.70 7.16 5.45
CA GLY A 84 -14.22 7.37 6.81
C GLY A 84 -13.35 6.75 7.91
N ALA A 85 -13.85 6.76 9.15
CA ALA A 85 -13.04 6.49 10.35
C ALA A 85 -13.12 5.05 10.89
N GLU A 86 -14.00 4.23 10.35
CA GLU A 86 -14.27 2.89 10.88
C GLU A 86 -13.20 1.88 10.42
N VAL A 87 -13.03 0.80 11.17
CA VAL A 87 -11.99 -0.21 10.86
C VAL A 87 -12.37 -1.03 9.63
N GLU A 88 -13.67 -1.28 9.43
CA GLU A 88 -14.25 -2.13 8.38
C GLU A 88 -14.45 -1.41 7.04
N THR A 89 -14.14 -0.12 6.96
CA THR A 89 -14.30 0.63 5.71
C THR A 89 -13.25 0.24 4.68
N PRO A 90 -13.60 0.26 3.38
CA PRO A 90 -12.63 0.05 2.31
C PRO A 90 -11.39 0.90 2.51
N CYS A 91 -10.23 0.25 2.48
CA CYS A 91 -8.96 0.92 2.68
C CYS A 91 -7.89 0.37 1.74
N MET A 92 -6.95 1.23 1.39
CA MET A 92 -5.77 0.92 0.62
C MET A 92 -4.55 1.12 1.51
N PHE A 93 -3.57 0.24 1.34
CA PHE A 93 -2.25 0.39 1.93
C PHE A 93 -1.27 0.80 0.84
N PRO A 94 -0.68 2.01 0.88
CA PRO A 94 0.19 2.44 -0.20
C PRO A 94 1.41 1.53 -0.36
N LEU A 95 1.93 0.99 0.75
CA LEU A 95 3.03 0.03 0.70
C LEU A 95 2.64 -1.28 0.00
N ASN A 96 1.40 -1.76 0.16
CA ASN A 96 0.94 -2.95 -0.56
C ASN A 96 0.78 -2.67 -2.06
N ALA A 97 0.29 -1.49 -2.43
CA ALA A 97 0.22 -1.09 -3.83
C ALA A 97 1.63 -1.05 -4.48
N LEU A 98 2.66 -0.59 -3.75
CA LEU A 98 4.04 -0.64 -4.24
C LEU A 98 4.59 -2.07 -4.34
N ARG A 99 4.26 -2.95 -3.38
CA ARG A 99 4.67 -4.36 -3.39
C ARG A 99 4.05 -5.12 -4.56
N ALA A 100 2.78 -4.87 -4.85
CA ALA A 100 2.04 -5.51 -5.93
C ALA A 100 2.67 -5.30 -7.31
N LEU A 101 3.45 -4.22 -7.49
CA LEU A 101 4.23 -4.01 -8.72
C LEU A 101 5.34 -5.04 -8.93
N LEU A 102 5.82 -5.67 -7.85
CA LEU A 102 6.97 -6.56 -7.85
C LEU A 102 6.59 -8.02 -7.64
N VAL A 103 5.30 -8.34 -7.63
CA VAL A 103 4.82 -9.72 -7.60
C VAL A 103 4.90 -10.26 -9.02
N GLU A 104 5.78 -11.25 -9.24
CA GLU A 104 5.73 -12.05 -10.46
C GLU A 104 4.69 -13.15 -10.26
N PRO A 105 3.91 -13.51 -11.29
CA PRO A 105 2.78 -14.45 -11.19
C PRO A 105 3.14 -15.91 -10.90
N ASP A 106 4.39 -16.23 -10.54
CA ASP A 106 4.93 -17.60 -10.59
C ASP A 106 5.27 -18.24 -9.22
N GLU A 107 4.70 -17.78 -8.10
CA GLU A 107 4.73 -18.54 -6.82
C GLU A 107 3.30 -18.68 -6.23
N ASP A 108 2.88 -19.92 -5.94
CA ASP A 108 1.49 -20.32 -5.58
C ASP A 108 0.89 -19.56 -4.37
N ASP A 109 1.70 -18.98 -3.47
CA ASP A 109 1.24 -18.15 -2.33
C ASP A 109 1.08 -16.65 -2.71
N ASP A 110 1.72 -16.22 -3.80
CA ASP A 110 1.70 -14.85 -4.32
C ASP A 110 0.62 -14.65 -5.39
N GLU A 111 0.01 -15.74 -5.88
CA GLU A 111 -1.06 -15.74 -6.88
C GLU A 111 -2.36 -15.09 -6.36
N GLU A 112 -2.71 -15.31 -5.08
CA GLU A 112 -3.88 -14.67 -4.43
C GLU A 112 -3.64 -13.16 -4.20
N MET A 113 -2.43 -12.78 -3.79
CA MET A 113 -2.03 -11.37 -3.63
C MET A 113 -1.91 -10.64 -4.97
N ALA A 114 -1.40 -11.29 -6.02
CA ALA A 114 -1.36 -10.78 -7.38
C ALA A 114 -2.76 -10.70 -8.01
N ALA A 115 -3.64 -11.66 -7.72
CA ALA A 115 -5.01 -11.65 -8.24
C ALA A 115 -5.89 -10.60 -7.56
N GLU A 116 -5.72 -10.37 -6.25
CA GLU A 116 -6.53 -9.41 -5.48
C GLU A 116 -5.96 -7.98 -5.54
N TRP A 117 -4.63 -7.82 -5.62
CA TRP A 117 -3.95 -6.51 -5.55
C TRP A 117 -2.97 -6.23 -6.69
N GLY A 118 -2.70 -7.21 -7.55
CA GLY A 118 -1.81 -7.05 -8.70
C GLY A 118 -2.46 -6.25 -9.82
N GLY A 119 -1.64 -5.45 -10.48
CA GLY A 119 -2.06 -4.52 -11.50
C GLY A 119 -1.28 -3.20 -11.42
N PRO A 120 -1.47 -2.30 -12.39
CA PRO A 120 -0.84 -0.99 -12.35
C PRO A 120 -1.31 -0.22 -11.11
N LEU A 121 -0.45 0.66 -10.56
CA LEU A 121 -0.79 1.47 -9.38
C LEU A 121 -2.15 2.17 -9.52
N ARG A 122 -2.48 2.55 -10.75
CA ARG A 122 -3.72 3.23 -11.12
C ARG A 122 -4.98 2.50 -10.62
N ASP A 123 -4.97 1.18 -10.62
CA ASP A 123 -6.13 0.35 -10.29
C ASP A 123 -6.25 0.15 -8.77
N ALA A 124 -5.12 0.22 -8.05
CA ALA A 124 -5.05 0.14 -6.59
C ALA A 124 -5.52 1.43 -5.87
N LEU A 125 -5.72 2.53 -6.61
CA LEU A 125 -6.06 3.84 -6.02
C LEU A 125 -7.55 4.03 -5.73
N ILE A 126 -8.44 3.25 -6.34
CA ILE A 126 -9.89 3.41 -6.18
C ILE A 126 -10.37 2.55 -5.02
N LEU A 127 -10.89 3.18 -3.98
CA LEU A 127 -11.52 2.48 -2.86
C LEU A 127 -12.93 2.05 -3.31
N LYS A 128 -13.13 0.74 -3.55
CA LYS A 128 -14.44 0.18 -3.90
C LYS A 128 -15.26 0.02 -2.61
N ALA A 129 -16.47 0.58 -2.60
CA ALA A 129 -17.45 0.40 -1.53
C ALA A 129 -18.06 -1.00 -1.54
#